data_AF-A0AA48HL29-F1
#
_entry.id   AF-A0AA48HL29-F1
#
_cell.length_a   1.000
_cell.length_b   1.000
_cell.length_c   1.000
_cell.angle_alpha   90.00
_cell.angle_beta   90.00
_cell.angle_gamma   90.00
#
_symmetry.space_group_name_H-M   'P 1'
#
loop_
_entity.id
_entity.type
_entity.pdbx_description
1 polymer ?
#
loop_
_entity_poly.entity_id
_entity_poly.type
_entity_poly.pdbx_seq_one_letter_code
_entity_poly.pdbx_strand_id
1 'polypeptide(L)'
;MALVEILTEQQRKKRGWKRVFNLLLVASLLIVGVYLYVVEQHYQISKWHTWVDNRGQQFTAQYSTILGDALAKQGTARLEPIISNISQQPGVIEVVLFSPDGLAINNDTWLTSQHLLYNHRDSSPQIYVEELWANEQLQGYLRITLNRQHLIQALMPVVQASYRPFIIAGVLLLILGMLAGRRFALWHYKNR
;
A
#
# COMPACT_ATOMS: atom_id res chain seq x y z
N MET A 1 69.22 1.87 7.57
CA MET A 1 68.27 0.77 7.28
C MET A 1 67.07 0.77 8.23
N ALA A 2 67.24 0.86 9.55
CA ALA A 2 66.13 0.87 10.52
C ALA A 2 65.01 1.91 10.26
N LEU A 3 65.35 3.14 9.81
CA LEU A 3 64.36 4.16 9.47
C LEU A 3 63.46 3.80 8.26
N VAL A 4 64.01 3.07 7.28
CA VAL A 4 63.24 2.63 6.09
C VAL A 4 62.28 1.49 6.45
N GLU A 5 62.69 0.64 7.39
CA GLU A 5 61.89 -0.48 7.90
C GLU A 5 60.71 0.01 8.75
N ILE A 6 60.94 0.99 9.65
CA ILE A 6 59.89 1.63 10.46
C ILE A 6 58.89 2.38 9.57
N LEU A 7 59.37 3.07 8.52
CA LEU A 7 58.50 3.79 7.57
C LEU A 7 57.66 2.83 6.72
N THR A 8 58.19 1.68 6.32
CA THR A 8 57.46 0.68 5.53
C THR A 8 56.43 -0.08 6.36
N GLU A 9 56.71 -0.34 7.64
CA GLU A 9 55.77 -0.96 8.57
C GLU A 9 54.59 -0.03 8.91
N GLN A 10 54.87 1.27 9.14
CA GLN A 10 53.84 2.30 9.29
C GLN A 10 52.97 2.46 8.03
N GLN A 11 53.57 2.39 6.84
CA GLN A 11 52.85 2.42 5.56
C GLN A 11 51.94 1.18 5.36
N ARG A 12 52.38 -0.02 5.79
CA ARG A 12 51.58 -1.25 5.75
C ARG A 12 50.38 -1.18 6.69
N LYS A 13 50.56 -0.72 7.94
CA LYS A 13 49.44 -0.50 8.89
C LYS A 13 48.43 0.52 8.34
N LYS A 14 48.90 1.63 7.73
CA LYS A 14 48.04 2.65 7.08
C LYS A 14 47.21 2.08 5.92
N ARG A 15 47.81 1.24 5.08
CA ARG A 15 47.13 0.64 3.92
C ARG A 15 46.09 -0.40 4.37
N GLY A 16 46.34 -1.10 5.48
CA GLY A 16 45.40 -2.00 6.14
C GLY A 16 44.15 -1.29 6.66
N TRP A 17 44.31 -0.20 7.42
CA TRP A 17 43.18 0.56 7.98
C TRP A 17 42.26 1.16 6.91
N LYS A 18 42.80 1.67 5.80
CA LYS A 18 41.98 2.13 4.65
C LYS A 18 41.13 1.01 4.04
N ARG A 19 41.67 -0.22 3.97
CA ARG A 19 40.93 -1.38 3.46
C ARG A 19 39.82 -1.79 4.41
N VAL A 20 40.08 -1.79 5.73
CA VAL A 20 39.06 -2.09 6.75
C VAL A 20 37.92 -1.08 6.73
N PHE A 21 38.22 0.22 6.61
CA PHE A 21 37.20 1.25 6.51
C PHE A 21 36.35 1.13 5.24
N ASN A 22 36.97 0.90 4.07
CA ASN A 22 36.22 0.66 2.83
C ASN A 22 35.38 -0.63 2.92
N LEU A 23 35.87 -1.68 3.57
CA LEU A 23 35.10 -2.90 3.81
C LEU A 23 33.87 -2.65 4.67
N LEU A 24 34.00 -1.86 5.74
CA LEU A 24 32.86 -1.47 6.58
C LEU A 24 31.84 -0.64 5.81
N LEU A 25 32.29 0.25 4.91
CA LEU A 25 31.41 1.06 4.08
C LEU A 25 30.65 0.21 3.05
N VAL A 26 31.33 -0.76 2.42
CA VAL A 26 30.68 -1.71 1.50
C VAL A 26 29.71 -2.63 2.24
N ALA A 27 30.08 -3.11 3.43
CA ALA A 27 29.23 -3.94 4.26
C ALA A 27 27.96 -3.20 4.70
N SER A 28 28.07 -1.93 5.13
CA SER A 28 26.89 -1.13 5.49
C SER A 28 25.98 -0.86 4.29
N LEU A 29 26.54 -0.61 3.12
CA LEU A 29 25.79 -0.47 1.87
C LEU A 29 25.02 -1.74 1.51
N LEU A 30 25.66 -2.90 1.65
CA LEU A 30 25.01 -4.20 1.45
C LEU A 30 23.88 -4.44 2.46
N ILE A 31 24.09 -4.12 3.74
CA ILE A 31 23.07 -4.26 4.78
C ILE A 31 21.85 -3.37 4.46
N VAL A 32 22.07 -2.11 4.08
CA VAL A 32 20.99 -1.20 3.68
C VAL A 32 20.27 -1.70 2.43
N GLY A 33 21.01 -2.17 1.42
CA GLY A 33 20.43 -2.74 0.19
C GLY A 33 19.56 -3.96 0.46
N VAL A 34 20.05 -4.90 1.27
CA VAL A 34 19.29 -6.09 1.68
C VAL A 34 18.07 -5.70 2.51
N TYR A 35 18.21 -4.75 3.44
CA TYR A 35 17.10 -4.28 4.25
C TYR A 35 15.99 -3.65 3.38
N LEU A 36 16.35 -2.78 2.43
CA LEU A 36 15.40 -2.18 1.51
C LEU A 36 14.70 -3.25 0.64
N TYR A 37 15.47 -4.23 0.13
CA TYR A 37 14.91 -5.34 -0.63
C TYR A 37 13.94 -6.19 0.18
N VAL A 38 14.27 -6.51 1.44
CA VAL A 38 13.40 -7.28 2.33
C VAL A 38 12.13 -6.50 2.67
N VAL A 39 12.25 -5.20 2.96
CA VAL A 39 11.10 -4.32 3.22
C VAL A 39 10.19 -4.25 1.99
N GLU A 40 10.77 -4.07 0.80
CA GLU A 40 10.01 -4.05 -0.45
C GLU A 40 9.26 -5.36 -0.68
N GLN A 41 9.94 -6.51 -0.55
CA GLN A 41 9.34 -7.83 -0.73
C GLN A 41 8.25 -8.14 0.33
N HIS A 42 8.53 -7.90 1.61
CA HIS A 42 7.59 -8.22 2.70
C HIS A 42 6.37 -7.30 2.71
N TYR A 43 6.54 -6.02 2.38
CA TYR A 43 5.40 -5.11 2.28
C TYR A 43 4.59 -5.35 0.99
N GLN A 44 5.22 -5.69 -0.14
CA GLN A 44 4.51 -5.92 -1.39
C GLN A 44 3.66 -7.20 -1.41
N ILE A 45 4.03 -8.24 -0.67
CA ILE A 45 3.37 -9.55 -0.83
C ILE A 45 2.31 -9.81 0.26
N SER A 46 2.57 -9.50 1.53
CA SER A 46 1.67 -9.93 2.61
C SER A 46 0.54 -8.94 2.92
N LYS A 47 0.77 -7.63 2.78
CA LYS A 47 -0.21 -6.61 3.19
C LYS A 47 -1.12 -6.12 2.07
N TRP A 48 -0.74 -6.30 0.82
CA TRP A 48 -1.51 -5.74 -0.30
C TRP A 48 -2.92 -6.28 -0.41
N HIS A 49 -3.09 -7.59 -0.22
CA HIS A 49 -4.42 -8.20 -0.20
C HIS A 49 -5.28 -7.59 0.91
N THR A 50 -4.75 -7.54 2.13
CA THR A 50 -5.44 -6.95 3.29
C THR A 50 -5.79 -5.47 3.08
N TRP A 51 -4.92 -4.69 2.45
CA TRP A 51 -5.21 -3.26 2.22
C TRP A 51 -6.28 -3.05 1.16
N VAL A 52 -6.26 -3.84 0.08
CA VAL A 52 -7.30 -3.82 -0.95
C VAL A 52 -8.64 -4.24 -0.35
N ASP A 53 -8.65 -5.33 0.44
CA ASP A 53 -9.84 -5.84 1.08
C ASP A 53 -10.41 -4.83 2.10
N ASN A 54 -9.56 -4.26 2.96
CA ASN A 54 -9.95 -3.20 3.91
C ASN A 54 -10.51 -1.98 3.19
N ARG A 55 -9.96 -1.62 2.02
CA ARG A 55 -10.47 -0.48 1.25
C ARG A 55 -11.85 -0.75 0.68
N GLY A 56 -12.09 -1.95 0.16
CA GLY A 56 -13.40 -2.38 -0.31
C GLY A 56 -14.44 -2.44 0.82
N GLN A 57 -14.05 -2.93 1.99
CA GLN A 57 -14.90 -2.91 3.19
C GLN A 57 -15.23 -1.48 3.63
N GLN A 58 -14.24 -0.59 3.73
CA GLN A 58 -14.47 0.82 4.07
C GLN A 58 -15.38 1.54 3.08
N PHE A 59 -15.19 1.29 1.78
CA PHE A 59 -16.06 1.82 0.74
C PHE A 59 -17.50 1.35 0.94
N THR A 60 -17.70 0.05 1.18
CA THR A 60 -19.02 -0.54 1.39
C THR A 60 -19.67 -0.02 2.68
N ALA A 61 -18.92 0.08 3.77
CA ALA A 61 -19.39 0.61 5.06
C ALA A 61 -19.78 2.09 5.01
N GLN A 62 -19.08 2.90 4.21
CA GLN A 62 -19.46 4.30 4.00
C GLN A 62 -20.85 4.41 3.37
N TYR A 63 -21.14 3.59 2.36
CA TYR A 63 -22.43 3.62 1.69
C TYR A 63 -23.52 2.88 2.46
N SER A 64 -23.17 1.87 3.26
CA SER A 64 -24.15 1.16 4.11
C SER A 64 -24.81 2.11 5.11
N THR A 65 -24.02 3.00 5.71
CA THR A 65 -24.53 4.02 6.64
C THR A 65 -25.52 4.96 5.95
N ILE A 66 -25.19 5.42 4.73
CA ILE A 66 -26.05 6.34 3.95
C ILE A 66 -27.35 5.64 3.52
N LEU A 67 -27.24 4.40 3.04
CA LEU A 67 -28.37 3.63 2.53
C LEU A 67 -29.29 3.13 3.64
N GLY A 68 -28.74 2.73 4.79
CA GLY A 68 -29.52 2.36 5.98
C GLY A 68 -30.40 3.53 6.46
N ASP A 69 -29.80 4.72 6.56
CA ASP A 69 -30.52 5.95 6.90
C ASP A 69 -31.61 6.31 5.89
N ALA A 70 -31.33 6.14 4.59
CA ALA A 70 -32.28 6.41 3.52
C ALA A 70 -33.45 5.42 3.54
N LEU A 71 -33.18 4.13 3.74
CA LEU A 71 -34.19 3.08 3.89
C LEU A 71 -35.14 3.39 5.05
N ALA A 72 -34.59 3.73 6.22
CA ALA A 72 -35.39 4.01 7.42
C ALA A 72 -36.25 5.27 7.30
N LYS A 73 -35.76 6.33 6.64
CA LYS A 73 -36.44 7.63 6.57
C LYS A 73 -37.41 7.77 5.40
N GLN A 74 -37.09 7.18 4.25
CA GLN A 74 -37.70 7.52 2.97
C GLN A 74 -38.21 6.31 2.19
N GLY A 75 -37.95 5.09 2.70
CA GLY A 75 -38.30 3.85 2.01
C GLY A 75 -37.54 3.67 0.69
N THR A 76 -38.01 2.75 -0.15
CA THR A 76 -37.31 2.33 -1.37
C THR A 76 -37.31 3.36 -2.50
N ALA A 77 -38.26 4.30 -2.49
CA ALA A 77 -38.48 5.26 -3.59
C ALA A 77 -37.35 6.28 -3.81
N ARG A 78 -36.44 6.45 -2.84
CA ARG A 78 -35.30 7.39 -2.93
C ARG A 78 -33.93 6.71 -2.94
N LEU A 79 -33.88 5.39 -3.06
CA LEU A 79 -32.62 4.65 -3.12
C LEU A 79 -31.98 4.70 -4.50
N GLU A 80 -32.78 4.76 -5.56
CA GLU A 80 -32.32 4.72 -6.95
C GLU A 80 -31.22 5.76 -7.28
N PRO A 81 -31.34 7.04 -6.89
CA PRO A 81 -30.29 8.03 -7.15
C PRO A 81 -29.00 7.73 -6.38
N ILE A 82 -29.11 7.17 -5.16
CA ILE A 82 -27.96 6.81 -4.33
C ILE A 82 -27.25 5.60 -4.95
N ILE A 83 -28.01 4.56 -5.30
CA ILE A 83 -27.50 3.35 -5.97
C ILE A 83 -26.86 3.71 -7.31
N SER A 84 -27.49 4.57 -8.11
CA SER A 84 -26.93 5.03 -9.39
C SER A 84 -25.61 5.78 -9.19
N ASN A 85 -25.53 6.65 -8.19
CA ASN A 85 -24.28 7.34 -7.85
C ASN A 85 -23.16 6.39 -7.39
N ILE A 86 -23.50 5.31 -6.69
CA ILE A 86 -22.52 4.28 -6.29
C ILE A 86 -22.08 3.49 -7.52
N SER A 87 -23.01 3.04 -8.35
CA SER A 87 -22.72 2.28 -9.58
C SER A 87 -21.87 3.04 -10.59
N GLN A 88 -21.91 4.38 -10.56
CA GLN A 88 -21.07 5.23 -11.39
C GLN A 88 -19.65 5.44 -10.82
N GLN A 89 -19.36 4.99 -9.60
CA GLN A 89 -18.02 5.11 -9.03
C GLN A 89 -17.01 4.24 -9.81
N PRO A 90 -15.76 4.72 -9.99
CA PRO A 90 -14.74 3.96 -10.69
C PRO A 90 -14.49 2.59 -10.05
N GLY A 91 -14.59 1.53 -10.85
CA GLY A 91 -14.35 0.17 -10.41
C GLY A 91 -15.53 -0.51 -9.70
N VAL A 92 -16.70 0.14 -9.59
CA VAL A 92 -17.92 -0.56 -9.17
C VAL A 92 -18.47 -1.33 -10.37
N ILE A 93 -18.65 -2.65 -10.18
CA ILE A 93 -19.23 -3.55 -11.18
C ILE A 93 -20.74 -3.68 -10.92
N GLU A 94 -21.14 -3.75 -9.65
CA GLU A 94 -22.52 -4.01 -9.26
C GLU A 94 -22.80 -3.48 -7.87
N VAL A 95 -24.05 -3.03 -7.66
CA VAL A 95 -24.61 -2.68 -6.35
C VAL A 95 -25.96 -3.38 -6.21
N VAL A 96 -26.13 -4.13 -5.12
CA VAL A 96 -27.39 -4.84 -4.79
C VAL A 96 -27.78 -4.53 -3.37
N LEU A 97 -29.06 -4.22 -3.18
CA LEU A 97 -29.67 -4.07 -1.88
C LEU A 97 -30.58 -5.24 -1.61
N PHE A 98 -30.49 -5.78 -0.41
CA PHE A 98 -31.36 -6.83 0.08
C PHE A 98 -32.16 -6.32 1.28
N SER A 99 -33.41 -6.76 1.37
CA SER A 99 -34.21 -6.61 2.58
C SER A 99 -33.62 -7.42 3.74
N PRO A 100 -34.07 -7.20 4.98
CA PRO A 100 -33.67 -8.02 6.12
C PRO A 100 -33.93 -9.51 5.91
N ASP A 101 -34.96 -9.84 5.12
CA ASP A 101 -35.33 -11.22 4.76
C ASP A 101 -34.49 -11.80 3.61
N GLY A 102 -33.53 -11.04 3.07
CA GLY A 102 -32.66 -11.47 1.98
C GLY A 102 -33.26 -11.31 0.58
N LEU A 103 -34.38 -10.60 0.42
CA LEU A 103 -34.99 -10.34 -0.88
C LEU A 103 -34.33 -9.14 -1.55
N ALA A 104 -33.94 -9.27 -2.83
CA ALA A 104 -33.36 -8.16 -3.58
C ALA A 104 -34.40 -7.03 -3.76
N ILE A 105 -34.05 -5.83 -3.30
CA ILE A 105 -34.88 -4.62 -3.38
C ILE A 105 -34.73 -3.96 -4.76
N ASN A 106 -33.55 -4.00 -5.36
CA ASN A 106 -33.25 -3.46 -6.69
C ASN A 106 -33.13 -4.57 -7.75
N ASN A 107 -34.26 -5.20 -8.06
CA ASN A 107 -34.34 -6.46 -8.82
C ASN A 107 -33.83 -6.36 -10.28
N ASP A 108 -33.89 -5.18 -10.92
CA ASP A 108 -33.46 -5.00 -12.31
C ASP A 108 -31.94 -5.14 -12.49
N THR A 109 -31.18 -4.90 -11.43
CA THR A 109 -29.70 -4.96 -11.45
C THR A 109 -29.15 -6.38 -11.31
N TRP A 110 -29.87 -7.29 -10.63
CA TRP A 110 -29.39 -8.64 -10.30
C TRP A 110 -29.26 -9.58 -11.50
N LEU A 111 -30.21 -9.52 -12.43
CA LEU A 111 -30.16 -10.34 -13.66
C LEU A 111 -29.10 -9.81 -14.64
N THR A 112 -28.95 -8.49 -14.68
CA THR A 112 -27.92 -7.81 -15.48
C THR A 112 -26.51 -8.10 -14.95
N SER A 113 -26.36 -8.32 -13.65
CA SER A 113 -25.07 -8.52 -13.01
C SER A 113 -24.42 -9.87 -13.26
N GLN A 114 -25.19 -10.95 -13.41
CA GLN A 114 -24.61 -12.25 -13.78
C GLN A 114 -23.97 -12.20 -15.18
N HIS A 115 -24.58 -11.46 -16.11
CA HIS A 115 -24.00 -11.20 -17.43
C HIS A 115 -22.83 -10.22 -17.38
N LEU A 116 -22.87 -9.19 -16.52
CA LEU A 116 -21.73 -8.29 -16.31
C LEU A 116 -20.54 -9.02 -15.70
N LEU A 117 -20.74 -9.84 -14.67
CA LEU A 117 -19.70 -10.67 -14.05
C LEU A 117 -19.09 -11.66 -15.05
N TYR A 118 -19.90 -12.24 -15.93
CA TYR A 118 -19.41 -13.11 -17.00
C TYR A 118 -18.56 -12.35 -18.03
N ASN A 119 -18.97 -11.14 -18.42
CA ASN A 119 -18.23 -10.27 -19.34
C ASN A 119 -16.96 -9.67 -18.72
N HIS A 120 -16.87 -9.70 -17.39
CA HIS A 120 -15.74 -9.19 -16.61
C HIS A 120 -14.88 -10.31 -16.00
N ARG A 121 -14.84 -11.51 -16.62
CA ARG A 121 -14.00 -12.63 -16.16
C ARG A 121 -12.54 -12.25 -15.90
N ASP A 122 -11.99 -11.31 -16.68
CA ASP A 122 -10.61 -10.86 -16.55
C ASP A 122 -10.40 -9.82 -15.41
N SER A 123 -11.48 -9.30 -14.83
CA SER A 123 -11.44 -8.19 -13.86
C SER A 123 -11.15 -8.61 -12.40
N SER A 124 -11.12 -9.91 -12.09
CA SER A 124 -11.04 -10.42 -10.70
C SER A 124 -12.00 -9.69 -9.75
N PRO A 125 -13.32 -9.87 -9.91
CA PRO A 125 -14.30 -9.17 -9.09
C PRO A 125 -14.18 -9.59 -7.61
N GLN A 126 -14.30 -8.62 -6.71
CA GLN A 126 -14.39 -8.84 -5.27
C GLN A 126 -15.74 -8.36 -4.76
N ILE A 127 -16.36 -9.17 -3.91
CA ILE A 127 -17.70 -8.94 -3.39
C ILE A 127 -17.58 -8.56 -1.92
N TYR A 128 -18.19 -7.44 -1.56
CA TYR A 128 -18.26 -6.94 -0.20
C TYR A 128 -19.72 -6.86 0.21
N VAL A 129 -20.03 -7.34 1.42
CA VAL A 129 -21.37 -7.33 1.98
C VAL A 129 -21.32 -6.62 3.32
N GLU A 130 -22.20 -5.66 3.52
CA GLU A 130 -22.31 -4.91 4.77
C GLU A 130 -23.77 -4.79 5.19
N GLU A 131 -24.00 -4.79 6.50
CA GLU A 131 -25.32 -4.62 7.09
C GLU A 131 -25.76 -3.15 7.04
N LEU A 132 -27.05 -2.94 6.78
CA LEU A 132 -27.68 -1.62 6.76
C LEU A 132 -28.35 -1.39 8.10
N TRP A 133 -27.69 -0.67 9.00
CA TRP A 133 -28.24 -0.32 10.31
C TRP A 133 -28.83 1.08 10.29
N ALA A 134 -30.00 1.24 10.90
CA ALA A 134 -30.57 2.55 11.20
C ALA A 134 -31.30 2.49 12.55
N ASN A 135 -30.98 3.41 13.47
CA ASN A 135 -31.54 3.45 14.82
C ASN A 135 -31.50 2.07 15.54
N GLU A 136 -30.36 1.37 15.47
CA GLU A 136 -30.15 0.03 16.06
C GLU A 136 -31.04 -1.08 15.46
N GLN A 137 -31.73 -0.82 14.36
CA GLN A 137 -32.53 -1.80 13.63
C GLN A 137 -31.90 -2.14 12.29
N LEU A 138 -31.82 -3.44 11.99
CA LEU A 138 -31.39 -3.94 10.70
C LEU A 138 -32.44 -3.63 9.63
N GLN A 139 -32.06 -2.80 8.66
CA GLN A 139 -32.88 -2.40 7.52
C GLN A 139 -32.63 -3.27 6.29
N GLY A 140 -31.54 -4.03 6.26
CA GLY A 140 -31.19 -4.91 5.14
C GLY A 140 -29.68 -5.11 4.98
N TYR A 141 -29.28 -5.50 3.78
CA TYR A 141 -27.87 -5.74 3.43
C TYR A 141 -27.50 -5.05 2.13
N LEU A 142 -26.29 -4.54 2.06
CA LEU A 142 -25.68 -3.96 0.88
C LEU A 142 -24.61 -4.89 0.36
N ARG A 143 -24.72 -5.31 -0.90
CA ARG A 143 -23.67 -6.00 -1.63
C ARG A 143 -23.10 -5.08 -2.69
N ILE A 144 -21.80 -4.86 -2.66
CA ILE A 144 -21.08 -4.15 -3.72
C ILE A 144 -20.04 -5.10 -4.32
N THR A 145 -20.07 -5.22 -5.64
CA THR A 145 -19.04 -5.92 -6.40
C THR A 145 -18.08 -4.89 -6.98
N LEU A 146 -16.80 -5.01 -6.65
CA LEU A 146 -15.72 -4.11 -7.07
C LEU A 146 -14.71 -4.83 -7.95
N ASN A 147 -14.16 -4.12 -8.93
CA ASN A 147 -13.02 -4.57 -9.72
C ASN A 147 -11.73 -4.41 -8.91
N ARG A 148 -11.06 -5.53 -8.62
CA ARG A 148 -9.83 -5.56 -7.82
C ARG A 148 -8.71 -4.73 -8.44
N GLN A 149 -8.57 -4.71 -9.76
CA GLN A 149 -7.51 -3.95 -10.43
C GLN A 149 -7.69 -2.44 -10.22
N HIS A 150 -8.94 -1.95 -10.26
CA HIS A 150 -9.23 -0.55 -9.97
C HIS A 150 -8.95 -0.19 -8.51
N LEU A 151 -9.31 -1.08 -7.57
CA LEU A 151 -8.97 -0.89 -6.16
C LEU A 151 -7.45 -0.77 -5.95
N ILE A 152 -6.66 -1.63 -6.62
CA ILE A 152 -5.20 -1.58 -6.56
C ILE A 152 -4.65 -0.26 -7.14
N GLN A 153 -5.16 0.18 -8.29
CA GLN A 153 -4.74 1.44 -8.92
C GLN A 153 -5.03 2.66 -8.03
N ALA A 154 -6.20 2.70 -7.40
CA ALA A 154 -6.57 3.76 -6.46
C ALA A 154 -5.69 3.76 -5.21
N LEU A 155 -5.18 2.60 -4.79
CA LEU A 155 -4.33 2.45 -3.61
C LEU A 155 -2.85 2.79 -3.88
N MET A 156 -2.40 2.60 -5.13
CA MET A 156 -1.02 2.79 -5.55
C MET A 156 -0.39 4.14 -5.13
N PRO A 157 -1.04 5.31 -5.31
CA PRO A 157 -0.47 6.58 -4.89
C PRO A 157 -0.29 6.69 -3.36
N VAL A 158 -1.21 6.11 -2.57
CA VAL A 158 -1.12 6.10 -1.10
C VAL A 158 0.06 5.25 -0.64
N VAL A 159 0.24 4.11 -1.28
CA VAL A 159 1.35 3.20 -0.99
C VAL A 159 2.68 3.82 -1.41
N GLN A 160 2.76 4.44 -2.59
CA GLN A 160 3.96 5.16 -3.05
C GLN A 160 4.36 6.30 -2.10
N ALA A 161 3.39 7.05 -1.56
CA ALA A 161 3.66 8.10 -0.58
C ALA A 161 4.31 7.54 0.70
N SER A 162 3.90 6.34 1.13
CA SER A 162 4.46 5.67 2.32
C SER A 162 5.90 5.20 2.13
N TYR A 163 6.34 4.92 0.90
CA TYR A 163 7.71 4.47 0.60
C TYR A 163 8.72 5.59 0.39
N ARG A 164 8.29 6.78 -0.03
CA ARG A 164 9.16 7.94 -0.24
C ARG A 164 10.12 8.25 0.93
N PRO A 165 9.70 8.26 2.21
CA PRO A 165 10.62 8.56 3.30
C PRO A 165 11.74 7.53 3.46
N PHE A 166 11.49 6.24 3.17
CA PHE A 166 12.52 5.20 3.26
C PHE A 166 13.59 5.37 2.18
N ILE A 167 13.19 5.72 0.95
CA ILE A 167 14.11 6.02 -0.15
C ILE A 167 14.97 7.24 0.20
N ILE A 168 14.34 8.31 0.70
CA ILE A 168 15.04 9.54 1.13
C ILE A 168 16.04 9.23 2.25
N ALA A 169 15.65 8.44 3.25
CA ALA A 169 16.54 8.02 4.34
C ALA A 169 17.73 7.20 3.81
N GLY A 170 17.50 6.29 2.87
CA GLY A 170 18.57 5.51 2.22
C GLY A 170 19.56 6.40 1.46
N VAL A 171 19.06 7.38 0.70
CA VAL A 171 19.91 8.36 -0.02
C VAL A 171 20.69 9.23 0.97
N LEU A 172 20.06 9.69 2.05
CA LEU A 172 20.73 10.47 3.11
C LEU A 172 21.85 9.68 3.78
N LEU A 173 21.63 8.40 4.08
CA LEU A 173 22.65 7.52 4.63
C LEU A 173 23.84 7.34 3.68
N LEU A 174 23.56 7.22 2.37
CA LEU A 174 24.60 7.17 1.33
C LEU A 174 25.43 8.46 1.30
N ILE A 175 24.78 9.62 1.33
CA ILE A 175 25.46 10.93 1.35
C ILE A 175 26.30 11.10 2.61
N LEU A 176 25.76 10.73 3.78
CA LEU A 176 26.49 10.76 5.05
C LEU A 176 27.70 9.82 5.03
N GLY A 177 27.56 8.61 4.48
CA GLY A 177 28.66 7.68 4.29
C GLY A 177 29.77 8.26 3.40
N MET A 178 29.39 8.91 2.29
CA MET A 178 30.34 9.56 1.38
C MET A 178 31.04 10.76 2.04
N LEU A 179 30.31 11.60 2.78
CA LEU A 179 30.86 12.74 3.50
C LEU A 179 31.79 12.33 4.64
N ALA A 180 31.42 11.30 5.41
CA ALA A 180 32.25 10.72 6.45
C ALA A 180 33.55 10.15 5.86
N GLY A 181 33.46 9.40 4.76
CA GLY A 181 34.63 8.89 4.03
C GLY A 181 35.55 10.01 3.53
N ARG A 182 34.97 11.08 2.98
CA ARG A 182 35.73 12.25 2.49
C ARG A 182 36.37 13.06 3.61
N ARG A 183 35.66 13.30 4.72
CA ARG A 183 36.19 13.99 5.92
C ARG A 183 37.31 13.18 6.56
N PHE A 184 37.17 11.87 6.65
CA PHE A 184 38.23 10.98 7.14
C PHE A 184 39.46 11.06 6.24
N ALA A 185 39.28 11.02 4.91
CA ALA A 185 40.38 11.15 3.95
C ALA A 185 41.11 12.52 4.06
N LEU A 186 40.36 13.62 4.23
CA LEU A 186 40.89 14.98 4.34
C LEU A 186 41.56 15.26 5.68
N TRP A 187 40.93 14.90 6.80
CA TRP A 187 41.52 15.04 8.14
C TRP A 187 42.86 14.29 8.23
N HIS A 188 42.91 13.10 7.65
CA HIS A 188 44.12 12.31 7.61
C HIS A 188 45.17 12.84 6.60
N TYR A 189 44.77 13.57 5.55
CA TYR A 189 45.72 14.27 4.67
C TYR A 189 46.34 15.49 5.34
N LYS A 190 45.56 16.21 6.16
CA LYS A 190 45.99 17.41 6.88
C LYS A 190 46.85 17.12 8.12
N ASN A 191 46.66 15.97 8.76
CA ASN A 191 47.48 15.48 9.88
C ASN A 191 48.67 14.61 9.43
N ARG A 192 49.19 14.85 8.22
CA ARG A 192 50.35 14.16 7.65
C ARG A 192 51.47 15.17 7.43
#